data_AF-A0A931AT62-F1
#
_entry.id   AF-A0A931AT62-F1
#
_cell.length_a   1.000
_cell.length_b   1.000
_cell.length_c   1.000
_cell.angle_alpha   90.00
_cell.angle_beta   90.00
_cell.angle_gamma   90.00
#
_symmetry.space_group_name_H-M   'P 1'
#
loop_
_entity.id
_entity.type
_entity.pdbx_description
1 polymer ?
#
loop_
_entity_poly.entity_id
_entity_poly.type
_entity_poly.pdbx_seq_one_letter_code
_entity_poly.pdbx_strand_id
1 'polypeptide(L)'
;MGQRRCSSCSVLRHHYLSGEGQCAGCGRTLTLKKGYCRLCWQQAAHESKTAGELPRGATGVLESGEPLRYHQLFFDRMKLRRAESPARKYGTRRGAPPKPPPVPAARPPIRWIQPKLFETARDFSRFDESADIDLTNPWLSWAIYLAYQRGEARGWRRGVRFAVRRGLIITLSRHAAGDVVRWSELFPAMRARDLNAERVAVVLAEMGVLIDDRRPAFEGWLDSKLDELAPGIRHAVEAWLRTLHDGGPRSTPRDMASIYNYMNEVRPILLDWSARYDHLREITRDDIQAVLDGLHGSRRCNVLVALRQLFAFCRKTRLIFRDPVRNIKVGEHPYRIAQPLGQEEVEQAVEIATTPVARLVVVLAAIYAARTKAIRELRLDDVDLGNRRLTIAGKVRPIDALTHQVLLDWLHHRRTRWPDTANPHLITNQKSAMGIGPASTI
;
A
#
# COMPACT_ATOMS: atom_id res chain seq x y z
N MET A 1 3.16 0.45 43.69
CA MET A 1 1.78 -0.07 43.53
C MET A 1 1.26 0.27 42.14
N GLY A 2 1.16 -0.70 41.23
CA GLY A 2 0.58 -0.45 39.90
C GLY A 2 -0.91 -0.18 40.02
N GLN A 3 -1.35 1.06 39.76
CA GLN A 3 -2.77 1.41 39.74
C GLN A 3 -3.55 0.41 38.87
N ARG A 4 -4.59 -0.22 39.43
CA ARG A 4 -5.51 -1.08 38.67
C ARG A 4 -6.16 -0.24 37.56
N ARG A 5 -5.89 -0.59 36.30
CA ARG A 5 -6.45 0.08 35.11
C ARG A 5 -7.54 -0.78 34.52
N CYS A 6 -8.60 -0.15 34.00
CA CYS A 6 -9.62 -0.87 33.24
C CYS A 6 -9.05 -1.46 31.93
N SER A 7 -9.73 -2.45 31.34
CA SER A 7 -9.21 -3.20 30.19
C SER A 7 -8.89 -2.27 29.00
N SER A 8 -9.75 -1.29 28.73
CA SER A 8 -9.52 -0.31 27.64
C SER A 8 -8.28 0.57 27.87
N CYS A 9 -7.97 0.95 29.12
CA CYS A 9 -6.76 1.71 29.43
C CYS A 9 -5.49 0.84 29.37
N SER A 10 -5.60 -0.44 29.73
CA SER A 10 -4.52 -1.41 29.57
C SER A 10 -4.15 -1.63 28.10
N VAL A 11 -5.16 -1.82 27.24
CA VAL A 11 -4.97 -1.95 25.78
C VAL A 11 -4.32 -0.71 25.18
N LEU A 12 -4.74 0.50 25.60
CA LEU A 12 -4.11 1.73 25.13
C LEU A 12 -2.62 1.78 25.48
N ARG A 13 -2.26 1.41 26.71
CA ARG A 13 -0.86 1.36 27.15
C ARG A 13 -0.03 0.34 26.38
N HIS A 14 -0.61 -0.82 26.09
CA HIS A 14 0.07 -1.86 25.33
C HIS A 14 0.37 -1.43 23.88
N HIS A 15 -0.54 -0.68 23.25
CA HIS A 15 -0.33 -0.18 21.89
C HIS A 15 0.55 1.08 21.81
N TYR A 16 0.59 1.89 22.86
CA TYR A 16 1.34 3.15 22.90
C TYR A 16 2.29 3.13 24.11
N LEU A 17 3.42 2.45 23.91
CA LEU A 17 4.44 2.17 24.94
C LEU A 17 5.28 3.41 25.34
N SER A 18 4.99 4.58 24.78
CA SER A 18 5.79 5.82 24.90
C SER A 18 5.79 6.50 26.29
N GLY A 19 5.47 5.77 27.36
CA GLY A 19 5.38 6.32 28.72
C GLY A 19 4.08 7.07 29.00
N GLU A 20 3.98 7.63 30.21
CA GLU A 20 2.90 8.53 30.61
C GLU A 20 3.30 9.97 30.31
N GLY A 21 2.40 10.73 29.68
CA GLY A 21 2.63 12.14 29.35
C GLY A 21 1.42 12.98 29.73
N GLN A 22 1.60 14.29 29.75
CA GLN A 22 0.52 15.22 30.03
C GLN A 22 -0.44 15.33 28.85
N CYS A 23 -1.71 15.02 29.07
CA CYS A 23 -2.75 15.09 28.04
C CYS A 23 -3.02 16.55 27.63
N ALA A 24 -2.90 16.87 26.34
CA ALA A 24 -3.17 18.22 25.83
C ALA A 24 -4.63 18.68 26.03
N GLY A 25 -5.59 17.74 26.10
CA GLY A 25 -7.01 18.08 26.26
C GLY A 25 -7.49 18.24 27.69
N CYS A 26 -6.93 17.50 28.65
CA CYS A 26 -7.40 17.52 30.05
C CYS A 26 -6.30 17.75 31.09
N GLY A 27 -5.05 17.94 30.67
CA GLY A 27 -3.90 18.19 31.53
C GLY A 27 -3.44 17.00 32.39
N ARG A 28 -4.10 15.85 32.33
CA ARG A 28 -3.78 14.67 33.18
C ARG A 28 -2.58 13.89 32.62
N THR A 29 -1.71 13.44 33.50
CA THR A 29 -0.57 12.56 33.17
C THR A 29 -1.04 11.11 33.03
N LEU A 30 -1.12 10.62 31.80
CA LEU A 30 -1.66 9.30 31.45
C LEU A 30 -0.95 8.75 30.20
N THR A 31 -1.19 7.48 29.85
CA THR A 31 -0.83 6.99 28.52
C THR A 31 -1.60 7.76 27.46
N LEU A 32 -0.87 8.33 26.49
CA LEU A 32 -1.42 9.16 25.44
C LEU A 32 -1.40 8.45 24.10
N LYS A 33 -2.42 8.74 23.28
CA LYS A 33 -2.41 8.50 21.85
C LYS A 33 -2.40 9.87 21.17
N LYS A 34 -1.36 10.17 20.38
CA LYS A 34 -1.18 11.46 19.70
C LYS A 34 -1.36 12.68 20.63
N GLY A 35 -0.80 12.64 21.84
CA GLY A 35 -0.91 13.75 22.81
C GLY A 35 -2.19 13.82 23.64
N TYR A 36 -3.18 12.94 23.42
CA TYR A 36 -4.44 12.93 24.16
C TYR A 36 -4.71 11.60 24.88
N CYS A 37 -5.34 11.66 26.05
CA CYS A 37 -5.71 10.48 26.82
C CYS A 37 -6.95 9.76 26.25
N ARG A 38 -7.20 8.53 26.69
CA ARG A 38 -8.37 7.73 26.28
C ARG A 38 -9.69 8.50 26.37
N LEU A 39 -9.91 9.22 27.48
CA LEU A 39 -11.19 9.90 27.73
C LEU A 39 -11.39 11.09 26.80
N CYS A 40 -10.35 11.89 26.55
CA CYS A 40 -10.40 12.97 25.56
C CYS A 40 -10.70 12.42 24.15
N TRP A 41 -10.11 11.27 23.79
CA TRP A 41 -10.42 10.59 22.53
C TRP A 41 -11.87 10.13 22.43
N GLN A 42 -12.45 9.60 23.52
CA GLN A 42 -13.85 9.18 23.53
C GLN A 42 -14.81 10.38 23.49
N GLN A 43 -14.46 11.46 24.20
CA GLN A 43 -15.20 12.71 24.18
C GLN A 43 -15.19 13.34 22.78
N ALA A 44 -14.03 13.50 22.17
CA ALA A 44 -13.91 14.00 20.80
C ALA A 44 -14.65 13.13 19.78
N ALA A 45 -14.61 11.80 19.95
CA ALA A 45 -15.40 10.89 19.12
C ALA A 45 -16.91 11.01 19.35
N HIS A 46 -17.34 11.43 20.55
CA HIS A 46 -18.73 11.69 20.87
C HIS A 46 -19.19 13.02 20.27
N GLU A 47 -18.47 14.11 20.52
CA GLU A 47 -18.71 15.45 19.95
C GLU A 47 -18.75 15.41 18.42
N SER A 48 -17.80 14.71 17.79
CA SER A 48 -17.83 14.52 16.35
C SER A 48 -19.12 13.84 15.85
N LYS A 49 -19.74 12.94 16.63
CA LYS A 49 -20.99 12.27 16.23
C LYS A 49 -22.21 13.13 16.51
N THR A 50 -22.15 14.01 17.51
CA THR A 50 -23.27 14.87 17.90
C THR A 50 -23.31 16.18 17.09
N ALA A 51 -22.20 16.60 16.48
CA ALA A 51 -22.05 17.81 15.64
C ALA A 51 -22.88 17.86 14.32
N GLY A 52 -24.02 17.16 14.22
CA GLY A 52 -24.91 17.29 13.05
C GLY A 52 -24.44 16.55 11.79
N GLU A 53 -24.59 17.19 10.61
CA GLU A 53 -24.52 16.54 9.29
C GLU A 53 -23.11 16.16 8.82
N LEU A 54 -22.07 16.84 9.32
CA LEU A 54 -20.67 16.67 8.90
C LEU A 54 -19.77 16.31 10.08
N PRO A 55 -19.72 15.01 10.45
CA PRO A 55 -18.77 14.55 11.45
C PRO A 55 -17.33 14.83 10.99
N ARG A 56 -16.55 15.52 11.82
CA ARG A 56 -15.16 15.89 11.53
C ARG A 56 -14.15 14.80 11.93
N GLY A 57 -14.62 13.81 12.70
CA GLY A 57 -13.81 12.73 13.27
C GLY A 57 -13.16 13.15 14.58
N ALA A 58 -12.84 12.18 15.44
CA ALA A 58 -12.23 12.47 16.74
C ALA A 58 -10.88 13.20 16.61
N THR A 59 -10.08 12.85 15.60
CA THR A 59 -8.80 13.51 15.32
C THR A 59 -9.00 14.98 14.94
N GLY A 60 -9.99 15.29 14.08
CA GLY A 60 -10.29 16.67 13.69
C GLY A 60 -10.77 17.54 14.86
N VAL A 61 -11.61 16.99 15.75
CA VAL A 61 -12.03 17.70 16.97
C VAL A 61 -10.83 18.01 17.87
N LEU A 62 -9.92 17.06 18.08
CA LEU A 62 -8.74 17.28 18.92
C LEU A 62 -7.73 18.26 18.30
N GLU A 63 -7.56 18.22 16.97
CA GLU A 63 -6.65 19.12 16.24
C GLU A 63 -7.15 20.57 16.17
N SER A 64 -8.46 20.81 16.32
CA SER A 64 -9.01 22.18 16.32
C SER A 64 -8.43 23.07 17.44
N GLY A 65 -7.83 22.45 18.47
CA GLY A 65 -7.34 23.17 19.64
C GLY A 65 -8.45 23.71 20.55
N GLU A 66 -9.72 23.52 20.19
CA GLU A 66 -10.83 23.88 21.07
C GLU A 66 -10.79 23.02 22.34
N PRO A 67 -10.87 23.64 23.53
CA PRO A 67 -10.89 22.87 24.77
C PRO A 67 -12.16 22.01 24.83
N LEU A 68 -11.98 20.73 25.16
CA LEU A 68 -13.09 19.82 25.40
C LEU A 68 -13.88 20.34 26.61
N ARG A 69 -15.04 20.96 26.36
CA ARG A 69 -15.81 21.70 27.36
C ARG A 69 -16.26 20.84 28.54
N TYR A 70 -16.45 19.54 28.29
CA TYR A 70 -16.84 18.57 29.29
C TYR A 70 -16.30 17.19 28.93
N HIS A 71 -16.23 16.29 29.91
CA HIS A 71 -15.99 14.87 29.66
C HIS A 71 -17.22 14.10 30.12
N GLN A 72 -17.87 13.40 29.21
CA GLN A 72 -18.90 12.43 29.58
C GLN A 72 -18.28 11.26 30.35
N LEU A 73 -19.09 10.57 31.15
CA LEU A 73 -18.66 9.39 31.88
C LEU A 73 -18.51 8.20 30.90
N PHE A 74 -17.27 7.78 30.64
CA PHE A 74 -16.97 6.64 29.77
C PHE A 74 -16.51 5.42 30.58
N PHE A 75 -17.41 4.47 30.80
CA PHE A 75 -17.06 3.19 31.41
C PHE A 75 -16.17 2.32 30.51
N ASP A 76 -15.58 1.27 31.08
CA ASP A 76 -14.82 0.29 30.30
C ASP A 76 -15.70 -0.32 29.20
N ARG A 77 -15.19 -0.37 27.97
CA ARG A 77 -15.89 -0.87 26.77
C ARG A 77 -17.18 -0.13 26.39
N MET A 78 -17.51 0.98 27.04
CA MET A 78 -18.67 1.80 26.70
C MET A 78 -18.45 2.51 25.34
N LYS A 79 -19.48 2.48 24.48
CA LYS A 79 -19.52 3.25 23.23
C LYS A 79 -20.81 4.09 23.22
N LEU A 80 -20.71 5.40 23.43
CA LEU A 80 -21.86 6.29 23.32
C LEU A 80 -22.43 6.29 21.88
N ARG A 81 -23.75 6.20 21.80
CA ARG A 81 -24.55 6.35 20.59
C ARG A 81 -25.20 7.74 20.59
N ARG A 82 -25.48 8.30 19.40
CA ARG A 82 -26.86 8.75 19.08
C ARG A 82 -27.90 8.78 20.21
N ALA A 83 -28.25 9.91 20.85
CA ALA A 83 -29.41 9.91 21.76
C ALA A 83 -30.69 9.44 21.03
N GLU A 84 -30.82 9.79 19.74
CA GLU A 84 -31.93 9.41 18.87
C GLU A 84 -31.71 8.12 18.07
N SER A 85 -30.61 7.38 18.31
CA SER A 85 -30.36 6.16 17.53
C SER A 85 -31.15 4.99 18.12
N PRO A 86 -32.08 4.37 17.35
CA PRO A 86 -32.84 3.24 17.88
C PRO A 86 -31.90 2.13 18.37
N ALA A 87 -32.25 1.55 19.51
CA ALA A 87 -31.55 0.37 20.01
C ALA A 87 -31.56 -0.70 18.92
N ARG A 88 -30.38 -1.17 18.50
CA ARG A 88 -30.29 -2.26 17.53
C ARG A 88 -30.89 -3.50 18.19
N LYS A 89 -32.10 -3.89 17.79
CA LYS A 89 -32.62 -5.23 18.10
C LYS A 89 -31.69 -6.23 17.42
N TYR A 90 -30.99 -7.03 18.21
CA TYR A 90 -30.20 -8.16 17.72
C TYR A 90 -31.18 -9.20 17.18
N GLY A 91 -31.53 -9.10 15.90
CA GLY A 91 -32.47 -10.05 15.28
C GLY A 91 -32.68 -9.80 13.78
N THR A 92 -32.66 -8.55 13.34
CA THR A 92 -32.79 -8.22 11.92
C THR A 92 -31.62 -7.36 11.46
N ARG A 93 -30.75 -7.94 10.64
CA ARG A 93 -29.56 -7.32 10.02
C ARG A 93 -29.90 -6.22 9.01
N ARG A 94 -31.03 -5.51 9.14
CA ARG A 94 -31.32 -4.33 8.30
C ARG A 94 -30.42 -3.20 8.79
N GLY A 95 -29.37 -2.92 8.01
CA GLY A 95 -28.49 -1.77 8.22
C GLY A 95 -29.31 -0.49 8.27
N ALA A 96 -28.73 0.57 8.84
CA ALA A 96 -29.32 1.90 8.71
C ALA A 96 -29.56 2.19 7.22
N PRO A 97 -30.68 2.84 6.85
CA PRO A 97 -30.99 3.10 5.45
C PRO A 97 -29.80 3.80 4.77
N PRO A 98 -29.48 3.44 3.52
CA PRO A 98 -28.40 4.08 2.79
C PRO A 98 -28.68 5.58 2.73
N LYS A 99 -27.63 6.40 2.94
CA LYS A 99 -27.75 7.84 2.70
C LYS A 99 -28.14 8.03 1.22
N PRO A 100 -29.01 8.99 0.90
CA PRO A 100 -29.34 9.28 -0.49
C PRO A 100 -28.05 9.62 -1.26
N PRO A 101 -28.01 9.30 -2.56
CA PRO A 101 -26.88 9.67 -3.41
C PRO A 101 -26.67 11.20 -3.37
N PRO A 102 -25.41 11.67 -3.44
CA PRO A 102 -25.17 13.10 -3.64
C PRO A 102 -25.75 13.54 -4.99
N VAL A 103 -26.08 14.82 -5.09
CA VAL A 103 -26.56 15.43 -6.34
C VAL A 103 -25.53 15.19 -7.45
N PRO A 104 -25.94 14.75 -8.65
CA PRO A 104 -25.05 14.64 -9.79
C PRO A 104 -24.33 15.95 -10.07
N ALA A 105 -23.01 15.87 -10.17
CA ALA A 105 -22.14 17.01 -10.42
C ALA A 105 -21.06 16.62 -11.43
N ALA A 106 -20.70 17.56 -12.30
CA ALA A 106 -19.69 17.38 -13.34
C ALA A 106 -18.60 18.44 -13.18
N ARG A 107 -17.55 18.34 -14.02
CA ARG A 107 -16.47 19.32 -14.05
C ARG A 107 -17.05 20.74 -14.20
N PRO A 108 -16.75 21.68 -13.28
CA PRO A 108 -17.25 23.04 -13.40
C PRO A 108 -16.76 23.69 -14.70
N PRO A 109 -17.62 24.43 -15.43
CA PRO A 109 -17.19 25.14 -16.63
C PRO A 109 -16.20 26.24 -16.25
N ILE A 110 -15.05 26.26 -16.93
CA ILE A 110 -14.01 27.26 -16.69
C ILE A 110 -14.24 28.40 -17.68
N ARG A 111 -14.80 29.51 -17.21
CA ARG A 111 -14.98 30.72 -18.04
C ARG A 111 -13.75 31.63 -17.99
N TRP A 112 -13.11 31.70 -16.84
CA TRP A 112 -11.95 32.53 -16.59
C TRP A 112 -11.08 31.87 -15.51
N ILE A 113 -9.76 32.04 -15.63
CA ILE A 113 -8.77 31.57 -14.66
C ILE A 113 -7.97 32.80 -14.24
N GLN A 114 -7.87 33.06 -12.94
CA GLN A 114 -6.92 34.03 -12.42
C GLN A 114 -5.51 33.44 -12.54
N PRO A 115 -4.59 34.07 -13.30
CA PRO A 115 -3.20 33.65 -13.29
C PRO A 115 -2.62 33.82 -11.88
N LYS A 116 -1.87 32.82 -11.43
CA LYS A 116 -1.14 32.93 -10.17
C LYS A 116 0.03 33.89 -10.35
N LEU A 117 0.21 34.81 -9.40
CA LEU A 117 1.36 35.71 -9.40
C LEU A 117 2.68 34.95 -9.14
N PHE A 118 2.62 33.92 -8.29
CA PHE A 118 3.71 32.98 -8.02
C PHE A 118 3.13 31.64 -7.56
N GLU A 119 3.89 30.56 -7.72
CA GLU A 119 3.49 29.25 -7.20
C GLU A 119 3.69 29.21 -5.68
N THR A 120 2.63 28.84 -4.95
CA THR A 120 2.68 28.60 -3.50
C THR A 120 2.23 27.19 -3.19
N ALA A 121 3.02 26.50 -2.37
CA ALA A 121 2.61 25.21 -1.84
C ALA A 121 1.48 25.41 -0.81
N ARG A 122 0.38 24.69 -0.95
CA ARG A 122 -0.75 24.77 -0.02
C ARG A 122 -0.52 23.88 1.19
N ASP A 123 -0.59 24.46 2.37
CA ASP A 123 -0.54 23.71 3.63
C ASP A 123 -1.95 23.30 4.07
N PHE A 124 -2.43 22.15 3.59
CA PHE A 124 -3.71 21.59 4.01
C PHE A 124 -3.73 21.15 5.49
N SER A 125 -2.58 21.07 6.17
CA SER A 125 -2.55 20.70 7.58
C SER A 125 -3.20 21.77 8.47
N ARG A 126 -3.13 23.03 8.04
CA ARG A 126 -3.72 24.22 8.68
C ARG A 126 -5.17 24.49 8.33
N PHE A 127 -5.84 23.55 7.65
CA PHE A 127 -7.25 23.70 7.30
C PHE A 127 -8.10 23.90 8.57
N ASP A 128 -8.70 25.09 8.70
CA ASP A 128 -9.64 25.43 9.76
C ASP A 128 -11.06 25.17 9.27
N GLU A 129 -11.72 24.19 9.87
CA GLU A 129 -13.06 23.81 9.45
C GLU A 129 -14.12 24.90 9.70
N SER A 130 -13.90 25.82 10.63
CA SER A 130 -14.86 26.89 10.93
C SER A 130 -14.81 28.02 9.89
N ALA A 131 -13.62 28.33 9.38
CA ALA A 131 -13.38 29.43 8.45
C ALA A 131 -13.25 28.97 6.98
N ASP A 132 -12.85 27.72 6.75
CA ASP A 132 -12.39 27.27 5.42
C ASP A 132 -13.42 26.40 4.69
N ILE A 133 -14.44 25.87 5.38
CA ILE A 133 -15.42 24.98 4.76
C ILE A 133 -16.31 25.77 3.80
N ASP A 134 -16.30 25.33 2.55
CA ASP A 134 -17.24 25.73 1.51
C ASP A 134 -17.77 24.47 0.81
N LEU A 135 -18.97 24.05 1.21
CA LEU A 135 -19.67 22.92 0.62
C LEU A 135 -20.37 23.27 -0.69
N THR A 136 -20.51 24.57 -0.98
CA THR A 136 -21.14 25.07 -2.20
C THR A 136 -20.14 25.12 -3.36
N ASN A 137 -18.84 24.96 -3.07
CA ASN A 137 -17.80 24.89 -4.09
C ASN A 137 -18.12 23.80 -5.14
N PRO A 138 -18.24 24.16 -6.42
CA PRO A 138 -18.64 23.22 -7.46
C PRO A 138 -17.57 22.15 -7.73
N TRP A 139 -16.28 22.43 -7.49
CA TRP A 139 -15.21 21.42 -7.58
C TRP A 139 -15.33 20.36 -6.49
N LEU A 140 -15.64 20.78 -5.26
CA LEU A 140 -15.91 19.85 -4.16
C LEU A 140 -17.16 19.01 -4.43
N SER A 141 -18.23 19.62 -4.94
CA SER A 141 -19.46 18.91 -5.30
C SER A 141 -19.21 17.83 -6.35
N TRP A 142 -18.46 18.16 -7.41
CA TRP A 142 -18.01 17.20 -8.42
C TRP A 142 -17.18 16.06 -7.82
N ALA A 143 -16.22 16.39 -6.95
CA ALA A 143 -15.39 15.39 -6.30
C ALA A 143 -16.19 14.43 -5.40
N ILE A 144 -17.16 14.95 -4.65
CA ILE A 144 -18.05 14.14 -3.81
C ILE A 144 -18.89 13.19 -4.67
N TYR A 145 -19.40 13.66 -5.80
CA TYR A 145 -20.15 12.81 -6.74
C TYR A 145 -19.28 11.71 -7.35
N LEU A 146 -18.07 12.04 -7.82
CA LEU A 146 -17.10 11.06 -8.33
C LEU A 146 -16.70 10.03 -7.25
N ALA A 147 -16.43 10.49 -6.03
CA ALA A 147 -16.11 9.61 -4.92
C ALA A 147 -17.29 8.67 -4.57
N TYR A 148 -18.52 9.14 -4.72
CA TYR A 148 -19.71 8.30 -4.55
C TYR A 148 -19.79 7.23 -5.66
N GLN A 149 -19.69 7.61 -6.93
CA GLN A 149 -19.72 6.65 -8.05
C GLN A 149 -18.63 5.59 -7.92
N ARG A 150 -17.40 6.00 -7.56
CA ARG A 150 -16.31 5.06 -7.27
C ARG A 150 -16.55 4.20 -6.05
N GLY A 151 -17.17 4.77 -5.02
CA GLY A 151 -17.55 4.03 -3.82
C GLY A 151 -18.61 2.96 -4.06
N GLU A 152 -19.55 3.21 -4.97
CA GLU A 152 -20.51 2.22 -5.47
C GLU A 152 -19.78 1.17 -6.32
N ALA A 153 -19.04 1.61 -7.35
CA ALA A 153 -18.35 0.72 -8.29
C ALA A 153 -17.26 -0.15 -7.65
N ARG A 154 -16.69 0.25 -6.50
CA ARG A 154 -15.60 -0.48 -5.80
C ARG A 154 -15.99 -1.02 -4.42
N GLY A 155 -17.26 -0.94 -4.03
CA GLY A 155 -17.73 -1.47 -2.75
C GLY A 155 -17.12 -0.82 -1.51
N TRP A 156 -16.92 0.49 -1.53
CA TRP A 156 -16.29 1.18 -0.41
C TRP A 156 -17.16 1.11 0.85
N ARG A 157 -16.59 0.56 1.92
CA ARG A 157 -17.22 0.55 3.25
C ARG A 157 -17.50 1.97 3.74
N ARG A 158 -18.50 2.13 4.62
CA ARG A 158 -18.91 3.44 5.18
C ARG A 158 -17.75 4.28 5.72
N GLY A 159 -16.80 3.69 6.45
CA GLY A 159 -15.66 4.41 7.01
C GLY A 159 -14.72 4.97 5.94
N VAL A 160 -14.63 4.31 4.79
CA VAL A 160 -13.83 4.75 3.64
C VAL A 160 -14.49 5.93 2.96
N ARG A 161 -15.79 5.80 2.66
CA ARG A 161 -16.56 6.89 2.05
C ARG A 161 -16.50 8.15 2.91
N PHE A 162 -16.58 7.97 4.23
CA PHE A 162 -16.38 9.04 5.20
C PHE A 162 -14.97 9.66 5.10
N ALA A 163 -13.92 8.85 5.16
CA ALA A 163 -12.53 9.34 5.13
C ALA A 163 -12.20 10.06 3.81
N VAL A 164 -12.65 9.52 2.67
CA VAL A 164 -12.45 10.16 1.36
C VAL A 164 -13.23 11.47 1.28
N ARG A 165 -14.51 11.49 1.65
CA ARG A 165 -15.30 12.73 1.68
C ARG A 165 -14.66 13.80 2.57
N ARG A 166 -14.14 13.41 3.74
CA ARG A 166 -13.45 14.34 4.66
C ARG A 166 -12.18 14.89 4.02
N GLY A 167 -11.36 14.05 3.40
CA GLY A 167 -10.15 14.48 2.71
C GLY A 167 -10.44 15.41 1.52
N LEU A 168 -11.54 15.17 0.79
CA LEU A 168 -12.00 16.05 -0.29
C LEU A 168 -12.45 17.41 0.23
N ILE A 169 -13.18 17.47 1.35
CA ILE A 169 -13.57 18.76 1.96
C ILE A 169 -12.33 19.59 2.32
N ILE A 170 -11.33 18.97 2.96
CA ILE A 170 -10.08 19.65 3.35
C ILE A 170 -9.33 20.20 2.12
N THR A 171 -9.32 19.45 1.02
CA THR A 171 -8.50 19.78 -0.15
C THR A 171 -9.20 20.71 -1.14
N LEU A 172 -10.53 20.64 -1.24
CA LEU A 172 -11.28 21.29 -2.30
C LEU A 172 -12.21 22.43 -1.87
N SER A 173 -12.42 22.67 -0.57
CA SER A 173 -13.27 23.79 -0.13
C SER A 173 -12.76 25.14 -0.67
N ARG A 174 -11.44 25.36 -0.67
CA ARG A 174 -10.79 26.57 -1.20
C ARG A 174 -10.20 26.42 -2.60
N HIS A 175 -10.61 25.40 -3.35
CA HIS A 175 -10.05 25.14 -4.67
C HIS A 175 -10.72 26.02 -5.74
N ALA A 176 -9.89 26.70 -6.55
CA ALA A 176 -10.33 27.52 -7.68
C ALA A 176 -9.96 26.87 -9.03
N ALA A 177 -10.49 27.40 -10.13
CA ALA A 177 -10.07 26.92 -11.46
C ALA A 177 -8.57 27.22 -11.71
N GLY A 178 -7.85 26.27 -12.31
CA GLY A 178 -6.40 26.38 -12.58
C GLY A 178 -5.50 26.00 -11.40
N ASP A 179 -6.09 25.69 -10.26
CA ASP A 179 -5.37 25.15 -9.12
C ASP A 179 -4.96 23.70 -9.31
N VAL A 180 -3.80 23.36 -8.75
CA VAL A 180 -3.28 22.00 -8.67
C VAL A 180 -3.10 21.60 -7.22
N VAL A 181 -3.31 20.33 -6.91
CA VAL A 181 -3.08 19.73 -5.61
C VAL A 181 -1.86 18.82 -5.74
N ARG A 182 -0.79 19.10 -5.00
CA ARG A 182 0.41 18.25 -5.04
C ARG A 182 0.29 17.11 -4.02
N TRP A 183 0.90 15.96 -4.30
CA TRP A 183 0.92 14.85 -3.34
C TRP A 183 1.63 15.24 -2.03
N SER A 184 2.74 15.98 -2.13
CA SER A 184 3.50 16.51 -1.00
C SER A 184 2.66 17.40 -0.05
N GLU A 185 1.67 18.12 -0.58
CA GLU A 185 0.72 18.94 0.19
C GLU A 185 -0.39 18.08 0.82
N LEU A 186 -0.92 17.13 0.03
CA LEU A 186 -2.02 16.26 0.42
C LEU A 186 -1.63 15.30 1.55
N PHE A 187 -0.49 14.63 1.41
CA PHE A 187 -0.12 13.49 2.24
C PHE A 187 0.04 13.85 3.73
N PRO A 188 0.75 14.93 4.13
CA PRO A 188 0.90 15.31 5.53
C PRO A 188 -0.45 15.59 6.20
N ALA A 189 -1.35 16.33 5.53
CA ALA A 189 -2.66 16.68 6.07
C ALA A 189 -3.56 15.46 6.28
N MET A 190 -3.54 14.52 5.33
CA MET A 190 -4.29 13.28 5.46
C MET A 190 -3.72 12.38 6.57
N ARG A 191 -2.38 12.27 6.65
CA ARG A 191 -1.70 11.44 7.65
C ARG A 191 -1.95 11.95 9.08
N ALA A 192 -1.89 13.27 9.30
CA ALA A 192 -2.18 13.87 10.60
C ALA A 192 -3.56 13.43 11.12
N ARG A 193 -4.56 13.46 10.23
CA ARG A 193 -5.98 13.18 10.52
C ARG A 193 -6.38 11.70 10.42
N ASP A 194 -5.43 10.78 10.28
CA ASP A 194 -5.67 9.33 10.04
C ASP A 194 -6.54 9.04 8.81
N LEU A 195 -6.48 9.90 7.79
CA LEU A 195 -7.17 9.74 6.53
C LEU A 195 -6.29 9.02 5.50
N ASN A 196 -6.92 8.29 4.58
CA ASN A 196 -6.21 7.56 3.55
C ASN A 196 -5.92 8.46 2.34
N ALA A 197 -4.71 9.01 2.27
CA ALA A 197 -4.26 9.91 1.20
C ALA A 197 -4.41 9.29 -0.20
N GLU A 198 -4.02 8.02 -0.37
CA GLU A 198 -4.09 7.31 -1.66
C GLU A 198 -5.51 7.33 -2.25
N ARG A 199 -6.54 7.16 -1.41
CA ARG A 199 -7.93 7.13 -1.90
C ARG A 199 -8.46 8.51 -2.28
N VAL A 200 -8.01 9.54 -1.58
CA VAL A 200 -8.34 10.94 -1.92
C VAL A 200 -7.63 11.30 -3.23
N ALA A 201 -6.34 10.97 -3.33
CA ALA A 201 -5.52 11.19 -4.52
C ALA A 201 -6.12 10.52 -5.77
N VAL A 202 -6.62 9.29 -5.67
CA VAL A 202 -7.28 8.62 -6.79
C VAL A 202 -8.45 9.45 -7.36
N VAL A 203 -9.26 10.06 -6.49
CA VAL A 203 -10.37 10.95 -6.92
C VAL A 203 -9.82 12.22 -7.57
N LEU A 204 -8.86 12.88 -6.93
CA LEU A 204 -8.23 14.09 -7.46
C LEU A 204 -7.50 13.88 -8.80
N ALA A 205 -6.90 12.71 -9.00
CA ALA A 205 -6.25 12.32 -10.25
C ALA A 205 -7.26 12.12 -11.38
N GLU A 206 -8.43 11.53 -11.10
CA GLU A 206 -9.53 11.41 -12.08
C GLU A 206 -10.14 12.77 -12.42
N MET A 207 -10.15 13.69 -11.47
CA MET A 207 -10.54 15.09 -11.74
C MET A 207 -9.49 15.84 -12.57
N GLY A 208 -8.28 15.30 -12.73
CA GLY A 208 -7.17 15.95 -13.42
C GLY A 208 -6.56 17.13 -12.66
N VAL A 209 -6.75 17.20 -11.33
CA VAL A 209 -6.23 18.29 -10.47
C VAL A 209 -5.07 17.86 -9.56
N LEU A 210 -4.74 16.57 -9.53
CA LEU A 210 -3.61 16.04 -8.75
C LEU A 210 -2.31 16.07 -9.57
N ILE A 211 -1.26 16.64 -8.98
CA ILE A 211 0.12 16.42 -9.40
C ILE A 211 0.74 15.42 -8.43
N ASP A 212 1.11 14.25 -8.93
CA ASP A 212 1.90 13.28 -8.17
C ASP A 212 3.38 13.65 -8.24
N ASP A 213 3.81 14.50 -7.31
CA ASP A 213 5.19 14.96 -7.16
C ASP A 213 6.05 14.04 -6.29
N ARG A 214 5.58 12.81 -6.04
CA ARG A 214 6.41 11.80 -5.35
C ARG A 214 7.65 11.52 -6.18
N ARG A 215 8.81 11.54 -5.53
CA ARG A 215 10.02 10.97 -6.11
C ARG A 215 9.75 9.48 -6.39
N PRO A 216 9.88 9.00 -7.65
CA PRO A 216 9.67 7.60 -7.96
C PRO A 216 10.55 6.72 -7.08
N ALA A 217 10.00 5.61 -6.58
CA ALA A 217 10.72 4.73 -5.65
C ALA A 217 12.06 4.23 -6.23
N PHE A 218 12.11 4.06 -7.56
CA PHE A 218 13.32 3.71 -8.28
C PHE A 218 14.44 4.74 -8.12
N GLU A 219 14.14 6.04 -8.21
CA GLU A 219 15.15 7.10 -8.11
C GLU A 219 15.79 7.15 -6.72
N GLY A 220 14.98 7.05 -5.67
CA GLY A 220 15.50 7.01 -4.29
C GLY A 220 16.33 5.74 -4.03
N TRP A 221 15.89 4.60 -4.56
CA TRP A 221 16.64 3.35 -4.50
C TRP A 221 17.95 3.42 -5.29
N LEU A 222 17.93 3.99 -6.50
CA LEU A 222 19.06 4.11 -7.39
C LEU A 222 20.17 4.95 -6.75
N ASP A 223 19.83 6.15 -6.26
CA ASP A 223 20.77 7.01 -5.52
C ASP A 223 21.41 6.26 -4.35
N SER A 224 20.59 5.63 -3.51
CA SER A 224 21.07 4.88 -2.33
C SER A 224 22.01 3.73 -2.72
N LYS A 225 21.80 3.08 -3.87
CA LYS A 225 22.64 1.96 -4.32
C LYS A 225 23.93 2.40 -4.98
N LEU A 226 23.91 3.56 -5.61
CA LEU A 226 25.04 4.20 -6.26
C LEU A 226 25.91 5.04 -5.33
N ASP A 227 25.42 5.29 -4.12
CA ASP A 227 26.18 5.96 -3.07
C ASP A 227 27.49 5.23 -2.76
N GLU A 228 28.53 6.00 -2.46
CA GLU A 228 29.93 5.56 -2.22
C GLU A 228 30.67 4.94 -3.41
N LEU A 229 30.05 4.83 -4.60
CA LEU A 229 30.76 4.36 -5.80
C LEU A 229 31.64 5.45 -6.41
N ALA A 230 32.81 5.07 -6.93
CA ALA A 230 33.69 5.98 -7.66
C ALA A 230 32.94 6.60 -8.86
N PRO A 231 33.12 7.90 -9.20
CA PRO A 231 32.29 8.59 -10.19
C PRO A 231 32.21 7.91 -11.56
N GLY A 232 33.32 7.35 -12.04
CA GLY A 232 33.40 6.64 -13.31
C GLY A 232 32.64 5.31 -13.31
N ILE A 233 32.72 4.57 -12.20
CA ILE A 233 31.93 3.34 -11.97
C ILE A 233 30.45 3.67 -11.81
N ARG A 234 30.13 4.67 -10.98
CA ARG A 234 28.78 5.17 -10.74
C ARG A 234 28.06 5.49 -12.05
N HIS A 235 28.69 6.24 -12.94
CA HIS A 235 28.10 6.64 -14.22
C HIS A 235 27.72 5.43 -15.09
N ALA A 236 28.61 4.43 -15.19
CA ALA A 236 28.36 3.24 -16.00
C ALA A 236 27.25 2.35 -15.40
N VAL A 237 27.25 2.18 -14.07
CA VAL A 237 26.23 1.39 -13.35
C VAL A 237 24.88 2.08 -13.38
N GLU A 238 24.83 3.41 -13.25
CA GLU A 238 23.60 4.19 -13.37
C GLU A 238 22.96 4.01 -14.75
N ALA A 239 23.74 4.20 -15.82
CA ALA A 239 23.27 4.04 -17.18
C ALA A 239 22.75 2.60 -17.45
N TRP A 240 23.42 1.60 -16.88
CA TRP A 240 23.01 0.21 -16.96
C TRP A 240 21.67 -0.04 -16.27
N LEU A 241 21.51 0.40 -15.02
CA LEU A 241 20.28 0.20 -14.24
C LEU A 241 19.09 0.94 -14.84
N ARG A 242 19.28 2.17 -15.34
CA ARG A 242 18.25 2.92 -16.07
C ARG A 242 17.82 2.20 -17.34
N THR A 243 18.78 1.68 -18.12
CA THR A 243 18.46 0.91 -19.33
C THR A 243 17.72 -0.40 -19.01
N LEU A 244 18.02 -1.04 -17.88
CA LEU A 244 17.25 -2.20 -17.43
C LEU A 244 15.82 -1.82 -17.00
N HIS A 245 15.66 -0.67 -16.36
CA HIS A 245 14.37 -0.17 -15.85
C HIS A 245 13.45 0.29 -16.99
N ASP A 246 13.94 1.19 -17.85
CA ASP A 246 13.15 1.84 -18.91
C ASP A 246 13.10 1.02 -20.20
N GLY A 247 13.99 0.02 -20.32
CA GLY A 247 14.28 -0.63 -21.58
C GLY A 247 15.23 0.20 -22.44
N GLY A 248 15.61 -0.36 -23.57
CA GLY A 248 16.47 0.30 -24.55
C GLY A 248 15.97 0.05 -25.95
N PRO A 249 16.63 0.60 -26.99
CA PRO A 249 16.15 0.53 -28.38
C PRO A 249 15.89 -0.88 -28.92
N ARG A 250 16.50 -1.91 -28.32
CA ARG A 250 16.35 -3.33 -28.68
C ARG A 250 16.16 -4.23 -27.46
N SER A 251 15.72 -3.69 -26.34
CA SER A 251 15.54 -4.44 -25.09
C SER A 251 14.32 -3.95 -24.34
N THR A 252 13.43 -4.85 -23.98
CA THR A 252 12.28 -4.50 -23.15
C THR A 252 12.70 -4.19 -21.70
N PRO A 253 11.93 -3.37 -20.98
CA PRO A 253 12.05 -3.22 -19.54
C PRO A 253 12.17 -4.57 -18.83
N ARG A 254 13.06 -4.64 -17.83
CA ARG A 254 13.21 -5.81 -16.97
C ARG A 254 12.29 -5.70 -15.76
N ASP A 255 11.86 -6.84 -15.25
CA ASP A 255 11.15 -6.87 -13.97
C ASP A 255 12.01 -6.29 -12.84
N MET A 256 11.39 -5.44 -12.01
CA MET A 256 12.07 -4.70 -10.94
C MET A 256 12.80 -5.61 -9.95
N ALA A 257 12.25 -6.79 -9.64
CA ALA A 257 12.91 -7.70 -8.72
C ALA A 257 14.23 -8.22 -9.30
N SER A 258 14.32 -8.39 -10.62
CA SER A 258 15.56 -8.78 -11.29
C SER A 258 16.62 -7.67 -11.19
N ILE A 259 16.22 -6.41 -11.39
CA ILE A 259 17.12 -5.24 -11.29
C ILE A 259 17.67 -5.14 -9.87
N TYR A 260 16.79 -5.26 -8.86
CA TYR A 260 17.19 -5.25 -7.45
C TYR A 260 18.15 -6.39 -7.12
N ASN A 261 17.86 -7.61 -7.58
CA ASN A 261 18.73 -8.76 -7.35
C ASN A 261 20.10 -8.56 -8.00
N TYR A 262 20.16 -8.15 -9.27
CA TYR A 262 21.43 -7.88 -9.93
C TYR A 262 22.26 -6.85 -9.18
N MET A 263 21.68 -5.70 -8.82
CA MET A 263 22.40 -4.66 -8.09
C MET A 263 22.84 -5.13 -6.69
N ASN A 264 21.99 -5.87 -5.96
CA ASN A 264 22.35 -6.37 -4.63
C ASN A 264 23.52 -7.37 -4.69
N GLU A 265 23.58 -8.20 -5.73
CA GLU A 265 24.67 -9.17 -5.92
C GLU A 265 25.99 -8.46 -6.28
N VAL A 266 25.95 -7.43 -7.12
CA VAL A 266 27.19 -6.74 -7.57
C VAL A 266 27.62 -5.58 -6.68
N ARG A 267 26.74 -4.98 -5.87
CA ARG A 267 27.08 -3.78 -5.07
C ARG A 267 28.31 -3.95 -4.19
N PRO A 268 28.46 -5.03 -3.40
CA PRO A 268 29.65 -5.20 -2.56
C PRO A 268 30.94 -5.23 -3.39
N ILE A 269 30.89 -5.81 -4.59
CA ILE A 269 32.02 -5.92 -5.50
C ILE A 269 32.36 -4.55 -6.12
N LEU A 270 31.33 -3.79 -6.50
CA LEU A 270 31.50 -2.43 -7.04
C LEU A 270 32.09 -1.47 -5.99
N LEU A 271 31.76 -1.64 -4.71
CA LEU A 271 32.35 -0.87 -3.61
C LEU A 271 33.83 -1.22 -3.41
N ASP A 272 34.17 -2.51 -3.39
CA ASP A 272 35.58 -2.95 -3.32
C ASP A 272 36.40 -2.42 -4.51
N TRP A 273 35.86 -2.49 -5.71
CA TRP A 273 36.51 -1.93 -6.90
C TRP A 273 36.60 -0.41 -6.87
N SER A 274 35.61 0.28 -6.32
CA SER A 274 35.64 1.76 -6.20
C SER A 274 36.76 2.25 -5.27
N ALA A 275 37.24 1.41 -4.36
CA ALA A 275 38.40 1.73 -3.53
C ALA A 275 39.74 1.58 -4.28
N ARG A 276 39.75 0.87 -5.42
CA ARG A 276 40.97 0.52 -6.18
C ARG A 276 41.05 1.14 -7.57
N TYR A 277 39.91 1.45 -8.18
CA TYR A 277 39.79 1.89 -9.58
C TYR A 277 38.76 3.01 -9.72
N ASP A 278 39.01 3.92 -10.67
CA ASP A 278 38.09 5.01 -10.96
C ASP A 278 36.99 4.61 -11.97
N HIS A 279 37.29 3.65 -12.85
CA HIS A 279 36.40 3.23 -13.93
C HIS A 279 36.30 1.70 -14.12
N LEU A 280 35.14 1.23 -14.58
CA LEU A 280 34.92 -0.19 -14.91
C LEU A 280 35.84 -0.73 -16.03
N ARG A 281 36.45 0.15 -16.84
CA ARG A 281 37.37 -0.24 -17.93
C ARG A 281 38.73 -0.74 -17.43
N GLU A 282 39.07 -0.45 -16.18
CA GLU A 282 40.34 -0.86 -15.55
C GLU A 282 40.26 -2.29 -14.99
N ILE A 283 39.04 -2.78 -14.75
CA ILE A 283 38.79 -4.11 -14.19
C ILE A 283 39.24 -5.18 -15.17
N THR A 284 40.09 -6.07 -14.68
CA THR A 284 40.67 -7.15 -15.47
C THR A 284 39.92 -8.47 -15.28
N ARG A 285 40.27 -9.48 -16.09
CA ARG A 285 39.74 -10.84 -15.90
C ARG A 285 40.15 -11.44 -14.57
N ASP A 286 41.35 -11.12 -14.08
CA ASP A 286 41.89 -11.67 -12.84
C ASP A 286 41.15 -11.08 -11.62
N ASP A 287 40.75 -9.81 -11.69
CA ASP A 287 39.87 -9.21 -10.67
C ASP A 287 38.53 -9.93 -10.58
N ILE A 288 37.94 -10.29 -11.73
CA ILE A 288 36.69 -11.06 -11.76
C ILE A 288 36.91 -12.45 -11.16
N GLN A 289 38.01 -13.13 -11.51
CA GLN A 289 38.30 -14.46 -10.99
C GLN A 289 38.51 -14.43 -9.47
N ALA A 290 39.27 -13.47 -8.94
CA ALA A 290 39.50 -13.28 -7.52
C ALA A 290 38.18 -13.11 -6.73
N VAL A 291 37.23 -12.34 -7.27
CA VAL A 291 35.89 -12.20 -6.68
C VAL A 291 35.13 -13.52 -6.69
N LEU A 292 35.18 -14.25 -7.81
CA LEU A 292 34.43 -15.51 -7.95
C LEU A 292 35.00 -16.64 -7.10
N ASP A 293 36.30 -16.66 -6.83
CA ASP A 293 36.98 -17.73 -6.08
C ASP A 293 36.49 -17.80 -4.61
N GLY A 294 36.12 -16.67 -4.03
CA GLY A 294 35.48 -16.60 -2.70
C GLY A 294 33.97 -16.91 -2.69
N LEU A 295 33.37 -17.19 -3.84
CA LEU A 295 31.93 -17.41 -3.97
C LEU A 295 31.62 -18.85 -4.39
N HIS A 296 30.57 -19.41 -3.79
CA HIS A 296 30.14 -20.78 -4.07
C HIS A 296 28.65 -20.87 -4.40
N GLY A 297 28.29 -21.95 -5.10
CA GLY A 297 26.93 -22.33 -5.43
C GLY A 297 26.10 -21.27 -6.18
N SER A 298 24.85 -21.06 -5.75
CA SER A 298 23.91 -20.15 -6.42
C SER A 298 24.40 -18.70 -6.42
N ARG A 299 25.08 -18.26 -5.36
CA ARG A 299 25.63 -16.90 -5.24
C ARG A 299 26.69 -16.62 -6.30
N ARG A 300 27.63 -17.56 -6.51
CA ARG A 300 28.63 -17.46 -7.60
C ARG A 300 27.96 -17.31 -8.96
N CYS A 301 26.94 -18.13 -9.22
CA CYS A 301 26.19 -18.07 -10.48
C CYS A 301 25.49 -16.72 -10.67
N ASN A 302 24.78 -16.24 -9.64
CA ASN A 302 24.02 -14.99 -9.68
C ASN A 302 24.93 -13.79 -9.91
N VAL A 303 26.03 -13.72 -9.15
CA VAL A 303 27.05 -12.67 -9.29
C VAL A 303 27.61 -12.66 -10.70
N LEU A 304 28.01 -13.82 -11.23
CA LEU A 304 28.56 -13.87 -12.58
C LEU A 304 27.54 -13.49 -13.66
N VAL A 305 26.29 -13.90 -13.52
CA VAL A 305 25.21 -13.50 -14.45
C VAL A 305 25.00 -11.98 -14.40
N ALA A 306 24.97 -11.39 -13.21
CA ALA A 306 24.82 -9.95 -13.04
C ALA A 306 26.01 -9.18 -13.61
N LEU A 307 27.25 -9.63 -13.35
CA LEU A 307 28.47 -9.04 -13.93
C LEU A 307 28.48 -9.16 -15.45
N ARG A 308 28.09 -10.30 -16.02
CA ARG A 308 27.96 -10.41 -17.49
C ARG A 308 26.94 -9.44 -18.06
N GLN A 309 25.81 -9.25 -17.39
CA GLN A 309 24.81 -8.27 -17.84
C GLN A 309 25.38 -6.85 -17.82
N LEU A 310 26.09 -6.47 -16.76
CA LEU A 310 26.74 -5.16 -16.63
C LEU A 310 27.83 -4.97 -17.71
N PHE A 311 28.81 -5.87 -17.81
CA PHE A 311 29.91 -5.71 -18.76
C PHE A 311 29.47 -5.88 -20.23
N ALA A 312 28.47 -6.71 -20.52
CA ALA A 312 27.87 -6.77 -21.85
C ALA A 312 27.17 -5.46 -22.21
N PHE A 313 26.47 -4.83 -21.25
CA PHE A 313 25.90 -3.49 -21.44
C PHE A 313 27.00 -2.47 -21.71
N CYS A 314 28.02 -2.37 -20.83
CA CYS A 314 29.12 -1.42 -20.98
C CYS A 314 29.86 -1.59 -22.31
N ARG A 315 30.04 -2.83 -22.78
CA ARG A 315 30.66 -3.10 -24.09
C ARG A 315 29.75 -2.64 -25.23
N LYS A 316 28.45 -2.90 -25.14
CA LYS A 316 27.46 -2.49 -26.15
C LYS A 316 27.35 -0.97 -26.26
N THR A 317 27.46 -0.24 -25.14
CA THR A 317 27.44 1.23 -25.09
C THR A 317 28.82 1.86 -25.26
N ARG A 318 29.86 1.07 -25.55
CA ARG A 318 31.25 1.51 -25.76
C ARG A 318 31.88 2.22 -24.56
N LEU A 319 31.40 1.95 -23.34
CA LEU A 319 32.02 2.40 -22.09
C LEU A 319 33.28 1.59 -21.74
N ILE A 320 33.38 0.37 -22.26
CA ILE A 320 34.56 -0.48 -22.18
C ILE A 320 34.90 -1.05 -23.56
N PHE A 321 36.18 -1.35 -23.79
CA PHE A 321 36.65 -1.94 -25.04
C PHE A 321 36.70 -3.48 -24.99
N ARG A 322 37.11 -4.04 -23.85
CA ARG A 322 37.25 -5.48 -23.62
C ARG A 322 36.29 -5.92 -22.53
N ASP A 323 35.64 -7.07 -22.73
CA ASP A 323 34.74 -7.67 -21.73
C ASP A 323 35.56 -8.60 -20.83
N PRO A 324 35.78 -8.24 -19.54
CA PRO A 324 36.62 -9.02 -18.63
C PRO A 324 35.95 -10.35 -18.22
N VAL A 325 34.65 -10.49 -18.44
CA VAL A 325 33.87 -11.69 -18.06
C VAL A 325 33.80 -12.71 -19.21
N ARG A 326 34.36 -12.37 -20.38
CA ARG A 326 34.38 -13.24 -21.56
C ARG A 326 35.08 -14.56 -21.23
N ASN A 327 34.48 -15.66 -21.67
CA ASN A 327 34.99 -17.04 -21.52
C ASN A 327 35.13 -17.54 -20.06
N ILE A 328 34.65 -16.81 -19.05
CA ILE A 328 34.52 -17.34 -17.69
C ILE A 328 33.29 -18.25 -17.66
N LYS A 329 33.43 -19.53 -17.27
CA LYS A 329 32.30 -20.46 -17.18
C LYS A 329 31.46 -20.18 -15.94
N VAL A 330 30.12 -20.26 -16.04
CA VAL A 330 29.22 -20.16 -14.87
C VAL A 330 29.42 -21.31 -13.90
N GLY A 331 29.76 -22.48 -14.43
CA GLY A 331 29.57 -23.74 -13.72
C GLY A 331 28.11 -24.18 -13.79
N GLU A 332 27.84 -25.34 -13.21
CA GLU A 332 26.50 -25.86 -13.08
C GLU A 332 25.79 -25.16 -11.92
N HIS A 333 24.57 -24.69 -12.14
CA HIS A 333 23.79 -24.10 -11.06
C HIS A 333 23.39 -25.22 -10.11
N PRO A 334 23.73 -25.16 -8.80
CA PRO A 334 23.31 -26.20 -7.87
C PRO A 334 21.81 -26.05 -7.66
N TYR A 335 21.02 -26.77 -8.46
CA TYR A 335 19.62 -26.94 -8.15
C TYR A 335 19.55 -27.71 -6.84
N ARG A 336 19.06 -27.05 -5.79
CA ARG A 336 18.64 -27.78 -4.59
C ARG A 336 17.57 -28.76 -5.05
N ILE A 337 17.80 -30.04 -4.81
CA ILE A 337 16.80 -31.07 -5.03
C ILE A 337 15.62 -30.70 -4.13
N ALA A 338 14.45 -30.47 -4.73
CA ALA A 338 13.25 -30.21 -3.96
C ALA A 338 12.92 -31.48 -3.19
N GLN A 339 13.02 -31.41 -1.86
CA GLN A 339 12.65 -32.52 -0.99
C GLN A 339 11.13 -32.51 -0.81
N PRO A 340 10.45 -33.65 -0.99
CA PRO A 340 9.03 -33.75 -0.65
C PRO A 340 8.84 -33.50 0.84
N LEU A 341 7.74 -32.84 1.19
CA LEU A 341 7.35 -32.67 2.59
C LEU A 341 7.07 -34.05 3.21
N GLY A 342 7.50 -34.23 4.45
CA GLY A 342 7.11 -35.37 5.27
C GLY A 342 5.62 -35.31 5.64
N GLN A 343 5.03 -36.46 5.98
CA GLN A 343 3.61 -36.54 6.34
C GLN A 343 3.25 -35.63 7.53
N GLU A 344 4.11 -35.56 8.54
CA GLU A 344 3.94 -34.68 9.70
C GLU A 344 3.93 -33.19 9.31
N GLU A 345 4.78 -32.78 8.36
CA GLU A 345 4.84 -31.39 7.88
C GLU A 345 3.57 -31.04 7.08
N VAL A 346 3.03 -32.01 6.33
CA VAL A 346 1.75 -31.85 5.61
C VAL A 346 0.60 -31.70 6.60
N GLU A 347 0.54 -32.55 7.62
CA GLU A 347 -0.49 -32.49 8.66
C GLU A 347 -0.43 -31.17 9.43
N GLN A 348 0.76 -30.73 9.80
CA GLN A 348 0.97 -29.44 10.45
C GLN A 348 0.54 -28.26 9.57
N ALA A 349 0.85 -28.29 8.27
CA ALA A 349 0.43 -27.25 7.32
C ALA A 349 -1.11 -27.18 7.19
N VAL A 350 -1.79 -28.33 7.22
CA VAL A 350 -3.26 -28.41 7.20
C VAL A 350 -3.86 -27.93 8.52
N GLU A 351 -3.27 -28.28 9.66
CA GLU A 351 -3.72 -27.85 10.98
C GLU A 351 -3.64 -26.33 11.15
N ILE A 352 -2.55 -25.71 10.69
CA ILE A 352 -2.34 -24.25 10.75
C ILE A 352 -3.34 -23.51 9.84
N ALA A 353 -3.77 -24.13 8.73
CA ALA A 353 -4.70 -23.56 7.77
C ALA A 353 -6.16 -23.54 8.30
N THR A 354 -6.39 -22.79 9.38
CA THR A 354 -7.69 -22.67 10.04
C THR A 354 -8.67 -21.74 9.33
N THR A 355 -8.17 -20.80 8.52
CA THR A 355 -9.00 -19.82 7.82
C THR A 355 -9.43 -20.33 6.44
N PRO A 356 -10.62 -19.96 5.92
CA PRO A 356 -11.07 -20.41 4.60
C PRO A 356 -10.10 -20.06 3.46
N VAL A 357 -9.44 -18.91 3.54
CA VAL A 357 -8.43 -18.50 2.55
C VAL A 357 -7.16 -19.35 2.66
N ALA A 358 -6.68 -19.63 3.87
CA ALA A 358 -5.49 -20.47 4.07
C ALA A 358 -5.72 -21.89 3.53
N ARG A 359 -6.89 -22.48 3.80
CA ARG A 359 -7.27 -23.79 3.25
C ARG A 359 -7.25 -23.81 1.73
N LEU A 360 -7.82 -22.77 1.10
CA LEU A 360 -7.81 -22.65 -0.36
C LEU A 360 -6.38 -22.55 -0.90
N VAL A 361 -5.52 -21.78 -0.25
CA VAL A 361 -4.12 -21.60 -0.68
C VAL A 361 -3.34 -22.89 -0.58
N VAL A 362 -3.50 -23.64 0.53
CA VAL A 362 -2.89 -24.97 0.71
C VAL A 362 -3.36 -25.92 -0.38
N VAL A 363 -4.67 -25.98 -0.66
CA VAL A 363 -5.24 -26.83 -1.71
C VAL A 363 -4.68 -26.47 -3.10
N LEU A 364 -4.65 -25.18 -3.45
CA LEU A 364 -4.10 -24.72 -4.73
C LEU A 364 -2.61 -25.06 -4.87
N ALA A 365 -1.84 -24.94 -3.79
CA ALA A 365 -0.43 -25.28 -3.78
C ALA A 365 -0.19 -26.80 -3.85
N ALA A 366 -0.88 -27.59 -3.02
CA ALA A 366 -0.63 -29.02 -2.88
C ALA A 366 -1.19 -29.86 -4.03
N ILE A 367 -2.44 -29.60 -4.47
CA ILE A 367 -3.11 -30.40 -5.51
C ILE A 367 -2.76 -29.89 -6.91
N TYR A 368 -2.71 -28.57 -7.09
CA TYR A 368 -2.50 -27.97 -8.41
C TYR A 368 -1.05 -27.54 -8.66
N ALA A 369 -0.15 -27.69 -7.68
CA ALA A 369 1.24 -27.22 -7.76
C ALA A 369 1.31 -25.72 -8.15
N ALA A 370 0.31 -24.94 -7.74
CA ALA A 370 0.21 -23.54 -8.12
C ALA A 370 1.26 -22.70 -7.37
N ARG A 371 2.08 -21.95 -8.12
CA ARG A 371 3.05 -21.01 -7.52
C ARG A 371 2.31 -19.82 -6.91
N THR A 372 2.91 -19.19 -5.90
CA THR A 372 2.32 -18.03 -5.19
C THR A 372 1.82 -16.93 -6.13
N LYS A 373 2.56 -16.61 -7.21
CA LYS A 373 2.13 -15.62 -8.20
C LYS A 373 0.83 -16.04 -8.90
N ALA A 374 0.74 -17.29 -9.36
CA ALA A 374 -0.46 -17.81 -10.02
C ALA A 374 -1.66 -17.83 -9.08
N ILE A 375 -1.46 -18.22 -7.80
CA ILE A 375 -2.50 -18.18 -6.78
C ILE A 375 -3.02 -16.75 -6.56
N ARG A 376 -2.12 -15.76 -6.50
CA ARG A 376 -2.47 -14.34 -6.31
C ARG A 376 -3.23 -13.74 -7.49
N GLU A 377 -2.87 -14.14 -8.71
CA GLU A 377 -3.42 -13.59 -9.95
C GLU A 377 -4.74 -14.24 -10.38
N LEU A 378 -5.06 -15.42 -9.83
CA LEU A 378 -6.29 -16.16 -10.10
C LEU A 378 -7.55 -15.29 -9.93
N ARG A 379 -8.43 -15.30 -10.92
CA ARG A 379 -9.67 -14.53 -10.97
C ARG A 379 -10.89 -15.40 -10.69
N LEU A 380 -12.02 -14.75 -10.43
CA LEU A 380 -13.31 -15.43 -10.28
C LEU A 380 -13.71 -16.15 -11.58
N ASP A 381 -13.46 -15.51 -12.73
CA ASP A 381 -13.77 -16.07 -14.05
C ASP A 381 -12.91 -17.29 -14.43
N ASP A 382 -11.79 -17.49 -13.72
CA ASP A 382 -10.95 -18.68 -13.90
C ASP A 382 -11.55 -19.93 -13.22
N VAL A 383 -12.61 -19.76 -12.40
CA VAL A 383 -13.26 -20.83 -11.65
C VAL A 383 -14.65 -21.13 -12.24
N ASP A 384 -14.77 -22.27 -12.91
CA ASP A 384 -16.05 -22.79 -13.38
C ASP A 384 -16.52 -23.90 -12.42
N LEU A 385 -17.33 -23.50 -11.44
CA LEU A 385 -17.90 -24.42 -10.46
C LEU A 385 -18.90 -25.41 -11.09
N GLY A 386 -19.60 -25.01 -12.15
CA GLY A 386 -20.63 -25.83 -12.79
C GLY A 386 -20.02 -27.01 -13.54
N ASN A 387 -18.97 -26.76 -14.32
CA ASN A 387 -18.26 -27.80 -15.06
C ASN A 387 -17.08 -28.41 -14.29
N ARG A 388 -16.89 -28.01 -13.02
CA ARG A 388 -15.75 -28.41 -12.17
C ARG A 388 -14.40 -28.20 -12.87
N ARG A 389 -14.16 -26.99 -13.39
CA ARG A 389 -12.92 -26.62 -14.07
C ARG A 389 -12.28 -25.39 -13.44
N LEU A 390 -10.96 -25.43 -13.35
CA LEU A 390 -10.15 -24.36 -12.80
C LEU A 390 -9.01 -24.03 -13.76
N THR A 391 -8.90 -22.77 -14.17
CA THR A 391 -7.84 -22.30 -15.06
C THR A 391 -6.73 -21.66 -14.23
N ILE A 392 -5.58 -22.33 -14.09
CA ILE A 392 -4.43 -21.79 -13.35
C ILE A 392 -3.26 -21.62 -14.31
N ALA A 393 -2.70 -20.41 -14.36
CA ALA A 393 -1.58 -20.06 -15.24
C ALA A 393 -1.83 -20.48 -16.71
N GLY A 394 -3.06 -20.25 -17.19
CA GLY A 394 -3.49 -20.58 -18.55
C GLY A 394 -3.79 -22.07 -18.81
N LYS A 395 -3.71 -22.93 -17.80
CA LYS A 395 -4.01 -24.37 -17.93
C LYS A 395 -5.31 -24.72 -17.22
N VAL A 396 -6.24 -25.31 -17.96
CA VAL A 396 -7.50 -25.83 -17.41
C VAL A 396 -7.25 -27.17 -16.74
N ARG A 397 -7.72 -27.32 -15.50
CA ARG A 397 -7.63 -28.55 -14.71
C ARG A 397 -8.99 -28.90 -14.09
N PRO A 398 -9.34 -30.18 -13.94
CA PRO A 398 -10.56 -30.58 -13.25
C PRO A 398 -10.49 -30.25 -11.76
N ILE A 399 -11.64 -29.95 -11.15
CA ILE A 399 -11.79 -29.68 -9.72
C ILE A 399 -12.27 -30.97 -9.02
N ASP A 400 -11.47 -31.45 -8.07
CA ASP A 400 -11.82 -32.57 -7.19
C ASP A 400 -12.83 -32.14 -6.09
N ALA A 401 -13.42 -33.12 -5.40
CA ALA A 401 -14.46 -32.87 -4.41
C ALA A 401 -14.00 -31.97 -3.25
N LEU A 402 -12.76 -32.15 -2.76
CA LEU A 402 -12.21 -31.35 -1.67
C LEU A 402 -12.02 -29.91 -2.12
N THR A 403 -11.36 -29.69 -3.27
CA THR A 403 -11.15 -28.34 -3.80
C THR A 403 -12.47 -27.63 -4.08
N HIS A 404 -13.46 -28.34 -4.62
CA HIS A 404 -14.79 -27.77 -4.85
C HIS A 404 -15.43 -27.26 -3.56
N GLN A 405 -15.37 -28.04 -2.47
CA GLN A 405 -15.93 -27.63 -1.19
C GLN A 405 -15.18 -26.45 -0.57
N VAL A 406 -13.84 -26.47 -0.60
CA VAL A 406 -13.02 -25.36 -0.09
C VAL A 406 -13.24 -24.06 -0.88
N LEU A 407 -13.42 -24.16 -2.20
CA LEU A 407 -13.80 -23.02 -3.04
C LEU A 407 -15.17 -22.45 -2.65
N LEU A 408 -16.17 -23.30 -2.42
CA LEU A 408 -17.50 -22.85 -2.00
C LEU A 408 -17.45 -22.14 -0.64
N ASP A 409 -16.74 -22.71 0.33
CA ASP A 409 -16.55 -22.11 1.66
C ASP A 409 -15.88 -20.74 1.56
N TRP A 410 -14.81 -20.64 0.77
CA TRP A 410 -14.13 -19.37 0.52
C TRP A 410 -15.03 -18.36 -0.17
N LEU A 411 -15.75 -18.74 -1.23
CA LEU A 411 -16.63 -17.83 -1.98
C LEU A 411 -17.82 -17.37 -1.13
N HIS A 412 -18.34 -18.23 -0.25
CA HIS A 412 -19.35 -17.84 0.74
C HIS A 412 -18.78 -16.85 1.76
N HIS A 413 -17.60 -17.13 2.32
CA HIS A 413 -16.91 -16.22 3.23
C HIS A 413 -16.65 -14.85 2.59
N ARG A 414 -16.10 -14.85 1.36
CA ARG A 414 -15.80 -13.66 0.58
C ARG A 414 -17.04 -12.80 0.34
N ARG A 415 -18.14 -13.40 -0.14
CA ARG A 415 -19.43 -12.70 -0.35
C ARG A 415 -20.00 -12.13 0.94
N THR A 416 -19.90 -12.86 2.04
CA THR A 416 -20.39 -12.39 3.35
C THR A 416 -19.55 -11.23 3.89
N ARG A 417 -18.22 -11.29 3.70
CA ARG A 417 -17.27 -10.31 4.26
C ARG A 417 -17.17 -9.03 3.42
N TRP A 418 -17.35 -9.15 2.12
CA TRP A 418 -17.26 -8.07 1.14
C TRP A 418 -18.36 -8.23 0.07
N PRO A 419 -19.63 -7.97 0.39
CA PRO A 419 -20.74 -8.17 -0.54
C PRO A 419 -20.64 -7.27 -1.78
N ASP A 420 -20.13 -6.05 -1.61
CA ASP A 420 -20.10 -5.03 -2.66
C ASP A 420 -18.74 -4.98 -3.40
N THR A 421 -17.83 -5.94 -3.16
CA THR A 421 -16.50 -5.89 -3.79
C THR A 421 -16.57 -6.09 -5.30
N ALA A 422 -15.95 -5.17 -6.04
CA ALA A 422 -15.74 -5.32 -7.47
C ALA A 422 -14.35 -5.86 -7.81
N ASN A 423 -13.60 -6.39 -6.84
CA ASN A 423 -12.31 -6.99 -7.13
C ASN A 423 -12.52 -8.30 -7.94
N PRO A 424 -11.92 -8.47 -9.13
CA PRO A 424 -12.11 -9.67 -9.95
C PRO A 424 -11.28 -10.87 -9.46
N HIS A 425 -10.31 -10.66 -8.58
CA HIS A 425 -9.46 -11.72 -8.08
C HIS A 425 -10.21 -12.66 -7.12
N LEU A 426 -9.90 -13.95 -7.25
CA LEU A 426 -10.47 -15.01 -6.41
C LEU A 426 -10.10 -14.76 -4.95
N ILE A 427 -8.80 -14.54 -4.69
CA ILE A 427 -8.27 -14.28 -3.34
C ILE A 427 -8.20 -12.77 -3.09
N THR A 428 -8.88 -12.33 -2.04
CA THR A 428 -8.93 -10.92 -1.61
C THR A 428 -8.71 -10.83 -0.11
N ASN A 429 -8.02 -9.78 0.33
CA ASN A 429 -7.88 -9.47 1.75
C ASN A 429 -8.53 -8.11 2.07
N GLN A 430 -8.48 -7.68 3.33
CA GLN A 430 -9.11 -6.42 3.74
C GLN A 430 -8.58 -5.19 2.97
N LYS A 431 -7.33 -5.22 2.48
CA LYS A 431 -6.75 -4.14 1.68
C LYS A 431 -7.16 -4.23 0.21
N SER A 432 -7.02 -5.41 -0.42
CA SER A 432 -7.28 -5.59 -1.86
C SER A 432 -8.77 -5.63 -2.21
N ALA A 433 -9.66 -6.03 -1.30
CA ALA A 433 -11.10 -6.13 -1.57
C ALA A 433 -11.78 -4.82 -1.99
N MET A 434 -11.15 -3.67 -1.80
CA MET A 434 -11.67 -2.35 -2.22
C MET A 434 -10.97 -1.79 -3.46
N GLY A 435 -10.05 -2.56 -4.04
CA GLY A 435 -9.36 -2.25 -5.27
C GLY A 435 -9.64 -3.33 -6.32
N ILE A 436 -8.92 -3.25 -7.43
CA ILE A 436 -9.05 -4.17 -8.58
C ILE A 436 -7.82 -5.04 -8.80
N GLY A 437 -6.76 -4.80 -8.04
CA GLY A 437 -5.52 -5.58 -8.11
C GLY A 437 -5.54 -6.82 -7.23
N PRO A 438 -4.59 -7.74 -7.45
CA PRO A 438 -4.46 -8.96 -6.66
C PRO A 438 -4.06 -8.63 -5.22
N ALA A 439 -4.27 -9.59 -4.31
CA ALA A 439 -3.74 -9.48 -2.95
C ALA A 439 -2.20 -9.37 -2.99
N SER A 440 -1.63 -8.37 -2.30
CA SER A 440 -0.17 -8.22 -2.17
C SER A 440 0.45 -9.33 -1.32
N THR A 441 -0.30 -9.79 -0.32
CA THR A 441 0.05 -10.82 0.65
C THR A 441 -1.18 -11.67 0.87
N ILE A 442 -0.98 -12.98 0.89
CA ILE A 442 -2.01 -14.00 1.09
C ILE A 442 -1.85 -14.57 2.49
#